data_AF-A0A0N4UB71-F1
#
_entry.id   AF-A0A0N4UB71-F1
#
_cell.length_a   1.000
_cell.length_b   1.000
_cell.length_c   1.000
_cell.angle_alpha   90.00
_cell.angle_beta   90.00
_cell.angle_gamma   90.00
#
_symmetry.space_group_name_H-M   'P 1'
#
loop_
_entity.id
_entity.type
_entity.pdbx_description
1 polymer ?
#
loop_
_entity_poly.entity_id
_entity_poly.type
_entity_poly.pdbx_seq_one_letter_code
_entity_poly.pdbx_strand_id
1 'polypeptide(L)'
;MNKDWHSDHFCCWQCDNTLTGQRYILRDDHPYCIKCYEDVFANICDECAKPIGIDSKDLSYKDKHWHEDCFLCNMCKISLVDKPFGSKNDRIFCSNCYDQAFATRCDGCNEIFRAGLIFIRIFLTLLSIYLNFVFF
;
A
#
# COMPACT_ATOMS: atom_id res chain seq x y z
N MET A 1 -35.25 26.08 -5.26
CA MET A 1 -34.88 26.66 -3.95
C MET A 1 -33.43 27.10 -4.05
N ASN A 2 -33.21 28.40 -4.29
CA ASN A 2 -31.89 29.00 -4.39
C ASN A 2 -31.48 29.39 -2.96
N LYS A 3 -30.65 28.59 -2.30
CA LYS A 3 -30.05 28.99 -1.03
C LYS A 3 -28.82 29.79 -1.39
N ASP A 4 -29.00 31.10 -1.52
CA ASP A 4 -27.90 32.05 -1.56
C ASP A 4 -27.18 31.96 -0.20
N TRP A 5 -26.13 31.14 -0.14
CA TRP A 5 -25.24 31.07 1.01
C TRP A 5 -24.43 32.36 1.03
N HIS A 6 -24.83 33.32 1.86
CA HIS A 6 -24.03 34.53 2.09
C HIS A 6 -22.61 34.14 2.53
N SER A 7 -21.61 34.79 1.94
CA SER A 7 -20.18 34.57 2.15
C SER A 7 -19.74 34.55 3.63
N ASP A 8 -20.50 35.24 4.50
CA ASP A 8 -20.22 35.34 5.94
C ASP A 8 -20.65 34.11 6.76
N HIS A 9 -21.47 33.21 6.19
CA HIS A 9 -21.98 32.03 6.92
C HIS A 9 -21.42 30.70 6.40
N PHE A 10 -20.53 30.73 5.42
CA PHE A 10 -19.88 29.51 4.94
C PHE A 10 -18.71 29.16 5.86
N CYS A 11 -19.04 28.53 6.99
CA CYS A 11 -18.10 28.14 8.03
C CYS A 11 -17.97 26.62 8.14
N CYS A 12 -16.84 26.15 8.67
CA CYS A 12 -16.65 24.74 9.00
C CYS A 12 -17.63 24.31 10.09
N TRP A 13 -18.38 23.24 9.87
CA TRP A 13 -19.33 22.69 10.85
C TRP A 13 -18.66 22.31 12.19
N GLN A 14 -17.38 21.93 12.16
CA GLN A 14 -16.67 21.45 13.34
C GLN A 14 -16.01 22.57 14.16
N CYS A 15 -15.55 23.66 13.52
CA CYS A 15 -14.75 24.69 14.19
C CYS A 15 -15.24 26.13 13.96
N ASP A 16 -16.36 26.31 13.25
CA ASP A 16 -17.00 27.59 12.91
C ASP A 16 -16.09 28.61 12.19
N ASN A 17 -14.87 28.22 11.80
CA ASN A 17 -13.99 29.07 11.02
C ASN A 17 -14.55 29.30 9.62
N THR A 18 -14.44 30.54 9.14
CA THR A 18 -14.82 30.89 7.77
C THR A 18 -14.02 30.06 6.76
N LEU A 19 -14.72 29.47 5.81
CA LEU A 19 -14.15 28.71 4.70
C LEU A 19 -13.98 29.59 3.46
N THR A 20 -14.24 30.89 3.56
CA THR A 20 -14.11 31.85 2.46
C THR A 20 -12.66 31.92 2.00
N GLY A 21 -12.42 31.50 0.75
CA GLY A 21 -11.08 31.42 0.16
C GLY A 21 -10.22 30.26 0.65
N GLN A 22 -10.77 29.36 1.48
CA GLN A 22 -10.09 28.16 1.95
C GLN A 22 -10.63 26.93 1.22
N ARG A 23 -9.80 25.88 1.12
CA ARG A 23 -10.26 24.58 0.63
C ARG A 23 -11.15 23.93 1.70
N TYR A 24 -12.27 23.35 1.26
CA TYR A 24 -13.23 22.66 2.12
C TYR A 24 -13.71 21.36 1.45
N ILE A 25 -14.28 20.48 2.26
CA ILE A 25 -14.83 19.19 1.84
C ILE A 25 -16.27 19.13 2.35
N LEU A 26 -17.22 18.82 1.47
CA LEU A 26 -18.61 18.59 1.82
C LEU A 26 -18.82 17.10 2.10
N ARG A 27 -19.32 16.78 3.30
CA ARG A 27 -19.68 15.41 3.69
C ARG A 27 -21.03 15.46 4.39
N ASP A 28 -21.95 14.59 3.98
CA ASP A 28 -23.30 14.50 4.56
C ASP A 28 -24.01 15.87 4.63
N ASP A 29 -23.89 16.69 3.57
CA ASP A 29 -24.40 18.07 3.47
C ASP A 29 -23.78 19.11 4.43
N HIS A 30 -22.72 18.76 5.16
CA HIS A 30 -22.01 19.67 6.07
C HIS A 30 -20.62 20.03 5.51
N PRO A 31 -20.25 21.33 5.48
CA PRO A 31 -18.93 21.77 5.04
C PRO A 31 -17.89 21.65 6.17
N TYR A 32 -16.76 21.00 5.90
CA TYR A 32 -15.63 20.88 6.82
C TYR A 32 -14.37 21.54 6.21
N CYS A 33 -13.58 22.22 7.03
CA CYS A 33 -12.23 22.63 6.61
C CYS A 33 -11.33 21.40 6.47
N ILE A 34 -10.27 21.48 5.66
CA ILE A 34 -9.33 20.36 5.46
C ILE A 34 -8.86 19.78 6.80
N LYS A 35 -8.44 20.63 7.74
CA LYS A 35 -7.92 20.19 9.04
C LYS A 35 -8.96 19.39 9.84
N CYS A 36 -10.18 19.90 9.96
CA CYS A 36 -11.23 19.19 10.69
C CYS A 36 -11.67 17.93 9.97
N TYR A 37 -11.69 17.93 8.63
CA TYR A 37 -11.96 16.72 7.88
C TYR A 37 -10.88 15.66 8.13
N GLU A 38 -9.61 16.05 8.09
CA GLU A 38 -8.48 15.16 8.39
C GLU A 38 -8.55 14.66 9.83
N ASP A 39 -8.79 15.53 10.81
CA ASP A 39 -8.84 15.13 12.22
C ASP A 39 -9.99 14.15 12.53
N VAL A 40 -11.12 14.24 11.82
CA VAL A 40 -12.30 13.42 12.08
C VAL A 40 -12.35 12.18 11.16
N PHE A 41 -11.86 12.28 9.93
CA PHE A 41 -12.05 11.27 8.89
C PHE A 41 -10.77 10.81 8.19
N ALA A 42 -9.59 11.37 8.48
CA ALA A 42 -8.36 10.86 7.89
C ALA A 42 -8.08 9.42 8.37
N ASN A 43 -7.59 8.61 7.43
CA ASN A 43 -7.05 7.31 7.75
C ASN A 43 -5.75 7.47 8.53
N ILE A 44 -5.54 6.63 9.54
CA ILE A 44 -4.33 6.67 10.38
C ILE A 44 -3.29 5.74 9.76
N CYS A 45 -2.06 6.23 9.61
CA CYS A 45 -0.95 5.41 9.16
C CYS A 45 -0.58 4.35 10.20
N ASP A 46 -0.54 3.08 9.80
CA ASP A 46 -0.26 1.94 10.68
C ASP A 46 1.21 1.91 11.18
N GLU A 47 2.15 2.53 10.44
CA GLU A 47 3.58 2.59 10.83
C GLU A 47 3.89 3.76 11.78
N CYS A 48 3.30 4.94 11.57
CA CYS A 48 3.65 6.15 12.34
C CYS A 48 2.53 6.69 13.24
N ALA A 49 1.35 6.08 13.21
CA ALA A 49 0.15 6.46 13.97
C ALA A 49 -0.29 7.92 13.77
N LYS A 50 0.06 8.53 12.64
CA LYS A 50 -0.37 9.89 12.27
C LYS A 50 -1.47 9.84 11.19
N PRO A 51 -2.40 10.80 11.18
CA PRO A 51 -3.41 10.90 10.12
C PRO A 51 -2.74 11.17 8.75
N ILE A 52 -3.23 10.48 7.73
CA ILE A 52 -2.84 10.64 6.33
C ILE A 52 -3.66 11.80 5.76
N GLY A 53 -2.98 12.91 5.47
CA GLY A 53 -3.63 14.11 4.96
C GLY A 53 -4.25 13.90 3.58
N ILE A 54 -5.24 14.70 3.23
CA ILE A 54 -5.96 14.61 1.94
C ILE A 54 -5.05 14.86 0.74
N ASP A 55 -3.99 15.67 0.94
CA ASP A 55 -3.02 15.98 -0.11
C ASP A 55 -1.91 14.92 -0.23
N SER A 56 -1.88 13.92 0.65
CA SER A 56 -0.92 12.81 0.60
C SER A 56 -1.53 11.58 -0.05
N LYS A 57 -0.74 10.80 -0.80
CA LYS A 57 -1.24 9.56 -1.38
C LYS A 57 -1.43 8.52 -0.27
N ASP A 58 -2.69 8.18 -0.05
CA ASP A 58 -3.09 7.10 0.83
C ASP A 58 -2.80 5.75 0.15
N LEU A 59 -1.83 5.02 0.69
CA LEU A 59 -1.57 3.63 0.31
C LEU A 59 -2.38 2.71 1.21
N SER A 60 -3.54 2.29 0.71
CA SER A 60 -4.42 1.35 1.38
C SER A 60 -4.16 -0.09 0.92
N TYR A 61 -4.02 -1.02 1.87
CA TYR A 61 -4.06 -2.46 1.60
C TYR A 61 -4.87 -3.17 2.67
N LYS A 62 -5.97 -3.83 2.26
CA LYS A 62 -7.01 -4.36 3.15
C LYS A 62 -7.58 -3.23 4.01
N ASP A 63 -7.58 -3.37 5.33
CA ASP A 63 -8.09 -2.39 6.29
C ASP A 63 -6.99 -1.51 6.90
N LYS A 64 -5.82 -1.44 6.23
CA LYS A 64 -4.65 -0.71 6.72
C LYS A 64 -4.20 0.33 5.72
N HIS A 65 -3.70 1.43 6.25
CA HIS A 65 -3.29 2.59 5.49
C HIS A 65 -1.87 3.01 5.88
N TRP A 66 -1.11 3.49 4.90
CA TRP A 66 0.25 4.00 5.11
C TRP A 66 0.48 5.26 4.28
N HIS A 67 1.30 6.16 4.80
CA HIS A 67 1.95 7.17 3.96
C HIS A 67 2.86 6.49 2.94
N GLU A 68 3.07 7.13 1.79
CA GLU A 68 4.05 6.68 0.79
C GLU A 68 5.43 6.40 1.41
N ASP A 69 5.90 7.33 2.25
CA ASP A 69 7.19 7.22 2.95
C ASP A 69 7.19 6.17 4.06
N CYS A 70 6.02 5.81 4.58
CA CYS A 70 5.86 4.78 5.60
C CYS A 70 5.68 3.38 5.00
N PHE A 71 5.40 3.27 3.71
CA PHE A 71 5.15 2.00 3.03
C PHE A 71 6.47 1.29 2.66
N LEU A 72 7.19 0.88 3.71
CA LEU A 72 8.54 0.33 3.63
C LEU A 72 8.54 -1.15 4.05
N CYS A 73 9.42 -1.94 3.45
CA CYS A 73 9.66 -3.31 3.88
C CYS A 73 10.12 -3.35 5.34
N ASN A 74 9.49 -4.18 6.18
CA ASN A 74 9.88 -4.30 7.58
C ASN A 74 11.34 -4.76 7.79
N MET A 75 11.91 -5.52 6.83
CA MET A 75 13.28 -6.05 6.92
C MET A 75 14.32 -5.11 6.30
N CYS A 76 14.14 -4.73 5.04
CA CYS A 76 15.14 -3.94 4.31
C CYS A 76 14.85 -2.45 4.25
N LYS A 77 13.70 -2.00 4.76
CA LYS A 77 13.25 -0.59 4.79
C LYS A 77 13.22 0.11 3.42
N ILE A 78 13.15 -0.67 2.33
CA ILE A 78 12.97 -0.14 0.97
C ILE A 78 11.50 0.17 0.72
N SER A 79 11.22 1.26 0.01
CA SER A 79 9.87 1.63 -0.45
C SER A 79 9.25 0.54 -1.32
N LEU A 80 8.05 0.13 -0.93
CA LEU A 80 7.25 -0.89 -1.59
C LEU A 80 6.18 -0.28 -2.50
N VAL A 81 6.17 1.06 -2.63
CA VAL A 81 5.25 1.79 -3.51
C VAL A 81 5.41 1.26 -4.93
N ASP A 82 4.29 0.85 -5.52
CA ASP A 82 4.20 0.27 -6.87
C ASP A 82 5.09 -0.97 -7.11
N LYS A 83 5.53 -1.65 -6.04
CA LYS A 83 6.32 -2.89 -6.11
C LYS A 83 5.53 -4.07 -5.54
N PRO A 84 5.80 -5.30 -5.99
CA PRO A 84 5.21 -6.47 -5.38
C PRO A 84 5.69 -6.61 -3.92
N PHE A 85 4.74 -6.84 -3.02
CA PHE A 85 4.99 -7.05 -1.60
C PHE A 85 4.10 -8.17 -1.05
N GLY A 86 4.52 -8.76 0.06
CA GLY A 86 3.73 -9.72 0.83
C GLY A 86 3.42 -9.16 2.21
N SER A 87 2.18 -9.34 2.68
CA SER A 87 1.77 -9.02 4.05
C SER A 87 1.74 -10.29 4.90
N LYS A 88 2.35 -10.29 6.09
CA LYS A 88 2.21 -11.38 7.07
C LYS A 88 2.32 -10.85 8.48
N ASN A 89 1.46 -11.33 9.38
CA ASN A 89 1.40 -10.91 10.79
C ASN A 89 1.41 -9.38 10.92
N ASP A 90 0.51 -8.72 10.18
CA ASP A 90 0.36 -7.25 10.22
C ASP A 90 1.56 -6.43 9.75
N ARG A 91 2.58 -7.08 9.18
CA ARG A 91 3.78 -6.43 8.62
C ARG A 91 3.89 -6.68 7.12
N ILE A 92 4.45 -5.70 6.41
CA ILE A 92 4.69 -5.77 4.96
C ILE A 92 6.17 -6.03 4.67
N PHE A 93 6.42 -6.85 3.64
CA PHE A 93 7.76 -7.26 3.22
C PHE A 93 7.86 -7.17 1.70
N CYS A 94 9.03 -6.75 1.17
CA CYS A 94 9.29 -6.88 -0.27
C CYS A 94 9.28 -8.36 -0.67
N SER A 95 9.03 -8.67 -1.94
CA SER A 95 9.02 -10.06 -2.43
C SER A 95 10.27 -10.85 -2.01
N ASN A 96 11.45 -10.23 -2.07
CA ASN A 96 12.70 -10.91 -1.70
C ASN A 96 12.77 -11.24 -0.20
N CYS A 97 12.45 -10.29 0.68
CA CYS A 97 12.48 -10.53 2.13
C CYS A 97 11.33 -11.45 2.56
N TYR A 98 10.18 -11.35 1.91
CA TYR A 98 9.05 -12.25 2.14
C TYR A 98 9.45 -13.70 1.80
N ASP A 99 10.04 -13.91 0.63
CA ASP A 99 10.53 -15.23 0.21
C ASP A 99 11.65 -15.74 1.13
N GLN A 100 12.60 -14.88 1.50
CA GLN A 100 13.70 -15.24 2.40
C GLN A 100 13.22 -15.67 3.78
N ALA A 101 12.17 -15.02 4.31
CA ALA A 101 11.64 -15.25 5.64
C ALA A 101 10.61 -16.40 5.69
N PHE A 102 9.88 -16.64 4.59
CA PHE A 102 8.70 -17.52 4.63
C PHE A 102 8.64 -18.59 3.56
N ALA A 103 9.49 -18.55 2.53
CA ALA A 103 9.43 -19.58 1.51
C ALA A 103 10.15 -20.86 1.98
N THR A 104 9.56 -22.01 1.65
CA THR A 104 10.16 -23.31 1.89
C THR A 104 11.42 -23.45 1.06
N ARG A 105 12.53 -23.81 1.71
CA ARG A 105 13.83 -23.99 1.07
C ARG A 105 14.14 -25.47 0.90
N CYS A 106 14.91 -25.80 -0.13
CA CYS A 106 15.46 -27.14 -0.31
C CYS A 106 16.59 -27.38 0.71
N ASP A 107 16.52 -28.45 1.50
CA ASP A 107 17.54 -28.80 2.51
C ASP A 107 18.94 -29.01 1.91
N GLY A 108 19.02 -29.37 0.62
CA GLY A 108 20.29 -29.63 -0.06
C GLY A 108 21.01 -28.40 -0.62
N CYS A 109 20.27 -27.39 -1.08
CA CYS A 109 20.87 -26.20 -1.74
C CYS A 109 20.45 -24.85 -1.15
N ASN A 110 19.56 -24.84 -0.15
CA ASN A 110 19.02 -23.65 0.50
C ASN A 110 18.27 -22.67 -0.43
N GLU A 111 17.97 -23.11 -1.66
CA GLU A 111 17.19 -22.36 -2.66
C GLU A 111 15.69 -22.48 -2.39
N ILE A 112 14.94 -21.43 -2.75
CA ILE A 112 13.49 -21.33 -2.54
C ILE A 112 12.73 -22.21 -3.55
N PHE A 113 11.80 -23.03 -3.08
CA PHE A 113 10.86 -23.76 -3.96
C PHE A 113 9.84 -22.80 -4.56
N ARG A 114 10.16 -22.16 -5.69
CA ARG A 114 9.15 -21.53 -6.53
C ARG A 114 8.49 -22.63 -7.37
N ALA A 115 7.25 -23.01 -7.06
CA ALA A 115 6.53 -24.09 -7.75
C ALA A 115 6.59 -23.98 -9.30
N GLY A 116 6.55 -22.75 -9.84
CA GLY A 116 6.68 -22.51 -11.30
C GLY A 116 8.09 -22.80 -11.88
N LEU A 117 9.16 -22.62 -11.10
CA LEU A 117 10.52 -22.91 -11.56
C LEU A 117 10.81 -24.41 -11.60
N ILE A 118 10.15 -25.23 -10.79
CA ILE A 118 10.35 -26.69 -10.81
C ILE A 118 9.93 -27.24 -12.18
N PHE A 119 8.78 -26.81 -12.70
CA PHE A 119 8.33 -27.20 -14.03
C PHE A 119 9.27 -26.70 -15.14
N ILE A 120 9.74 -25.46 -15.05
CA ILE A 120 10.70 -24.92 -16.03
C ILE A 120 12.03 -25.67 -15.98
N ARG A 121 12.57 -25.95 -14.80
CA ARG A 121 13.81 -26.72 -14.66
C ARG A 121 13.64 -28.14 -15.19
N ILE A 122 12.54 -28.82 -14.87
CA ILE A 122 12.25 -30.15 -15.42
C ILE A 122 12.17 -30.08 -16.95
N PHE A 123 11.44 -29.11 -17.51
CA PHE A 123 11.32 -28.94 -18.95
C PHE A 123 12.67 -28.65 -19.63
N LEU A 124 13.50 -27.76 -19.07
CA LEU A 124 14.83 -27.46 -19.58
C LEU A 124 15.77 -28.67 -19.47
N THR A 125 15.72 -29.43 -18.38
CA THR A 125 16.51 -30.66 -18.25
C THR A 125 16.09 -31.71 -19.27
N LEU A 126 14.78 -31.88 -19.51
CA LEU A 126 14.26 -32.79 -20.53
C LEU A 126 14.64 -32.33 -21.95
N LEU A 127 14.61 -31.02 -22.23
CA LEU A 127 15.05 -30.46 -23.50
C LEU A 127 16.56 -30.69 -23.73
N SER A 128 17.40 -30.48 -22.71
CA SER A 128 18.84 -30.75 -22.78
C SER A 128 19.16 -32.23 -22.98
N ILE A 129 18.41 -33.13 -22.33
CA ILE A 129 18.53 -34.58 -22.52
C ILE A 129 18.10 -34.94 -23.95
N TYR A 130 16.94 -34.48 -24.40
CA TYR A 130 16.43 -34.73 -25.74
C TYR A 130 17.39 -34.24 -26.83
N LEU A 131 17.94 -33.02 -26.67
CA LEU A 131 18.93 -32.49 -27.60
C LEU A 131 20.22 -33.32 -27.61
N ASN A 132 20.72 -33.79 -26.45
CA ASN A 132 21.88 -34.69 -26.44
C ASN A 132 21.61 -35.99 -27.20
N PHE A 133 20.41 -36.59 -27.08
CA PHE A 133 20.07 -37.81 -27.81
C PHE A 133 19.86 -37.63 -29.33
N VAL A 134 19.60 -36.40 -29.81
CA VAL A 134 19.43 -36.15 -31.26
C VAL A 134 20.76 -35.84 -31.96
N PHE A 135 21.80 -35.43 -31.23
CA PHE A 135 23.13 -35.11 -31.78
C PHE A 135 24.18 -36.24 -31.65
N PHE A 136 23.80 -37.44 -31.16
CA PHE A 136 24.61 -38.66 -31.18
C PHE A 136 23.88 -39.76 -31.95
#